data_AF-A0A965U0X6-F1
#
_entry.id   AF-A0A965U0X6-F1
#
_cell.length_a   1.000
_cell.length_b   1.000
_cell.length_c   1.000
_cell.angle_alpha   90.00
_cell.angle_beta   90.00
_cell.angle_gamma   90.00
#
_symmetry.space_group_name_H-M   'P 1'
#
loop_
_entity.id
_entity.type
_entity.pdbx_description
1 polymer ?
#
loop_
_entity_poly.entity_id
_entity_poly.type
_entity_poly.pdbx_seq_one_letter_code
_entity_poly.pdbx_strand_id
1 'polypeptide(L)'
;MNYSSISLTTQNNMQDTQQDTQQENQQVSIQEKILRFCSIPRGRKEITEHCGYKDMRHFSAQFLKPLLESGKLQMTIPNKPNSKNQKYIATQNT
;
A
#
# COMPACT_ATOMS: atom_id res chain seq x y z
N MET A 1 -1.29 37.07 27.47
CA MET A 1 -0.90 36.35 26.24
C MET A 1 -0.28 35.03 26.68
N ASN A 2 -0.95 33.91 26.42
CA ASN A 2 -0.47 32.59 26.86
C ASN A 2 -0.18 31.74 25.62
N TYR A 3 1.08 31.33 25.47
CA TYR A 3 1.54 30.44 24.41
C TYR A 3 1.20 29.00 24.81
N SER A 4 0.14 28.44 24.23
CA SER A 4 -0.20 27.03 24.41
C SER A 4 0.49 26.19 23.33
N SER A 5 1.64 25.65 23.71
CA SER A 5 2.43 24.66 22.99
C SER A 5 1.74 23.29 22.94
N ILE A 6 1.74 22.69 21.74
CA ILE A 6 1.84 21.25 21.42
C ILE A 6 0.76 20.30 21.94
N SER A 7 0.11 19.58 21.02
CA SER A 7 -0.41 18.23 21.28
C SER A 7 -0.15 17.36 20.05
N LEU A 8 0.94 16.60 20.10
CA LEU A 8 1.21 15.49 19.19
C LEU A 8 0.39 14.26 19.61
N THR A 9 0.00 13.51 18.59
CA THR A 9 -0.16 12.04 18.53
C THR A 9 -1.13 11.37 19.50
N THR A 10 -2.09 10.62 18.92
CA THR A 10 -2.13 9.15 18.96
C THR A 10 -3.45 8.72 18.30
N GLN A 11 -3.41 8.24 17.04
CA GLN A 11 -4.51 7.44 16.51
C GLN A 11 -4.17 5.98 16.74
N ASN A 12 -4.94 5.40 17.66
CA ASN A 12 -4.80 4.05 18.17
C ASN A 12 -4.87 3.01 17.05
N ASN A 13 -3.75 2.33 16.90
CA ASN A 13 -3.60 1.02 16.30
C ASN A 13 -4.34 0.01 17.20
N MET A 14 -5.47 -0.51 16.74
CA MET A 14 -6.08 -1.70 17.33
C MET A 14 -6.38 -2.68 16.21
N GLN A 15 -5.52 -3.69 16.07
CA GLN A 15 -5.93 -5.01 15.64
C GLN A 15 -4.90 -6.01 16.15
N ASP A 16 -5.24 -6.60 17.30
CA ASP A 16 -4.59 -7.74 17.93
C ASP A 16 -4.63 -8.96 17.00
N THR A 17 -3.43 -9.34 16.57
CA THR A 17 -2.86 -10.69 16.47
C THR A 17 -3.73 -11.85 16.94
N GLN A 18 -4.35 -12.62 16.03
CA GLN A 18 -4.65 -14.06 16.20
C GLN A 18 -4.87 -14.79 14.85
N GLN A 19 -4.02 -14.68 13.81
CA GLN A 19 -4.17 -15.51 12.59
C GLN A 19 -2.85 -15.71 11.78
N ASP A 20 -1.80 -16.24 12.40
CA ASP A 20 -0.48 -16.34 11.74
C ASP A 20 -0.36 -17.39 10.61
N THR A 21 -1.38 -18.21 10.34
CA THR A 21 -1.29 -19.25 9.28
C THR A 21 -2.26 -19.05 8.11
N GLN A 22 -3.37 -18.32 8.31
CA GLN A 22 -4.33 -18.02 7.22
C GLN A 22 -4.07 -16.67 6.55
N GLN A 23 -3.49 -15.71 7.29
CA GLN A 23 -3.18 -14.39 6.74
C GLN A 23 -2.07 -14.44 5.69
N GLU A 24 -1.08 -15.32 5.85
CA GLU A 24 0.04 -15.42 4.90
C GLU A 24 -0.43 -15.88 3.51
N ASN A 25 -1.33 -16.87 3.44
CA ASN A 25 -1.91 -17.32 2.17
C ASN A 25 -2.78 -16.23 1.50
N GLN A 26 -3.57 -15.49 2.30
CA GLN A 26 -4.33 -14.36 1.78
C GLN A 26 -3.40 -13.25 1.28
N GLN A 27 -2.31 -12.95 1.99
CA GLN A 27 -1.36 -11.92 1.58
C GLN A 27 -0.68 -12.24 0.25
N VAL A 28 -0.27 -13.49 0.04
CA VAL A 28 0.28 -13.94 -1.25
C VAL A 28 -0.76 -13.74 -2.36
N SER A 29 -2.02 -14.12 -2.12
CA SER A 29 -3.10 -13.95 -3.11
C SER A 29 -3.39 -12.47 -3.46
N ILE A 30 -3.24 -11.55 -2.50
CA ILE A 30 -3.44 -10.12 -2.73
C ILE A 30 -2.26 -9.52 -3.51
N GLN A 31 -1.03 -9.91 -3.20
CA GLN A 31 0.15 -9.47 -3.94
C GLN A 31 0.06 -9.85 -5.42
N GLU A 32 -0.34 -11.09 -5.73
CA GLU A 32 -0.55 -11.55 -7.10
C GLU A 32 -1.66 -10.75 -7.81
N LYS A 33 -2.78 -10.48 -7.14
CA LYS A 33 -3.84 -9.62 -7.67
C LYS A 33 -3.32 -8.22 -8.01
N ILE A 34 -2.52 -7.62 -7.13
CA ILE A 34 -1.92 -6.30 -7.35
C ILE A 34 -1.03 -6.34 -8.58
N LEU A 35 -0.14 -7.33 -8.70
CA LEU A 35 0.77 -7.45 -9.83
C LEU A 35 0.02 -7.60 -11.15
N ARG A 36 -1.00 -8.48 -11.19
CA ARG A 36 -1.82 -8.67 -12.40
C ARG A 36 -2.60 -7.41 -12.77
N PHE A 37 -3.14 -6.70 -11.78
CA PHE A 37 -3.87 -5.46 -12.01
C PHE A 37 -2.96 -4.29 -12.42
N CYS A 38 -1.73 -4.25 -11.88
CA CYS A 38 -0.70 -3.27 -12.20
C CYS A 38 0.11 -3.63 -13.47
N SER A 39 -0.34 -4.60 -14.26
CA SER A 39 0.21 -4.87 -15.61
C SER A 39 0.18 -3.62 -16.50
N ILE A 40 -0.74 -2.70 -16.22
CA ILE A 40 -0.72 -1.33 -16.73
C ILE A 40 -0.54 -0.33 -15.58
N PRO A 41 -0.06 0.91 -15.83
CA PRO A 41 0.06 1.93 -14.78
C PRO A 41 -1.29 2.23 -14.11
N ARG A 42 -1.41 1.89 -12.82
CA ARG A 42 -2.62 2.13 -12.02
C ARG A 42 -2.36 3.08 -10.85
N GLY A 43 -3.37 3.87 -10.50
CA GLY A 43 -3.33 4.72 -9.33
C GLY A 43 -3.47 3.92 -8.04
N ARG A 44 -2.91 4.43 -6.95
CA ARG A 44 -2.99 3.80 -5.62
C ARG A 44 -4.43 3.48 -5.20
N LYS A 45 -5.32 4.45 -5.41
CA LYS A 45 -6.75 4.33 -5.07
C LYS A 45 -7.43 3.18 -5.84
N GLU A 46 -7.21 3.11 -7.15
CA GLU A 46 -7.77 2.04 -7.99
C GLU A 46 -7.31 0.65 -7.52
N ILE A 47 -6.02 0.52 -7.18
CA ILE A 47 -5.45 -0.75 -6.70
C ILE A 47 -6.08 -1.16 -5.38
N THR A 48 -6.19 -0.24 -4.42
CA THR A 48 -6.78 -0.50 -3.11
C THR A 48 -8.26 -0.89 -3.22
N GLU A 49 -9.03 -0.18 -4.04
CA GLU A 49 -10.45 -0.49 -4.31
C GLU A 49 -10.60 -1.84 -5.00
N HIS A 50 -9.75 -2.16 -5.98
CA HIS A 50 -9.76 -3.45 -6.67
C HIS A 50 -9.48 -4.63 -5.73
N CYS A 51 -8.61 -4.43 -4.74
CA CYS A 51 -8.32 -5.42 -3.71
C CYS A 51 -9.36 -5.46 -2.58
N GLY A 52 -10.37 -4.59 -2.57
CA GLY A 52 -11.44 -4.55 -1.57
C GLY A 52 -11.06 -3.89 -0.24
N TYR A 53 -10.00 -3.10 -0.20
CA TYR A 53 -9.55 -2.42 1.01
C TYR A 53 -10.14 -1.00 1.12
N LYS A 54 -10.46 -0.58 2.35
CA LYS A 54 -10.90 0.79 2.64
C LYS A 54 -9.76 1.70 3.08
N ASP A 55 -8.79 1.15 3.83
CA ASP A 55 -7.64 1.92 4.31
C ASP A 55 -6.47 1.83 3.33
N MET A 56 -6.28 2.93 2.58
CA MET A 56 -5.21 3.06 1.59
C MET A 56 -3.82 3.17 2.23
N ARG A 57 -3.70 3.72 3.46
CA ARG A 57 -2.41 3.86 4.15
C ARG A 57 -1.91 2.50 4.61
N HIS A 58 -2.77 1.75 5.29
CA HIS A 58 -2.46 0.40 5.74
C HIS A 58 -2.16 -0.51 4.53
N PHE A 59 -3.00 -0.47 3.49
CA PHE A 59 -2.78 -1.23 2.26
C PHE A 59 -1.43 -0.94 1.60
N SER A 60 -1.02 0.34 1.58
CA SER A 60 0.26 0.71 0.98
C SER A 60 1.44 0.20 1.78
N ALA A 61 1.37 0.27 3.12
CA ALA A 61 2.43 -0.23 3.99
C ALA A 61 2.54 -1.76 3.92
N GLN A 62 1.41 -2.46 3.86
CA GLN A 62 1.36 -3.93 3.91
C GLN A 62 1.65 -4.59 2.56
N PHE A 63 1.23 -4.00 1.44
CA PHE A 63 1.31 -4.65 0.13
C PHE A 63 2.16 -3.87 -0.87
N LEU A 64 1.94 -2.57 -1.05
CA LEU A 64 2.67 -1.80 -2.05
C LEU A 64 4.16 -1.64 -1.68
N LYS A 65 4.47 -1.36 -0.41
CA LYS A 65 5.85 -1.16 0.05
C LYS A 65 6.70 -2.44 -0.12
N PRO A 66 6.29 -3.63 0.34
CA PRO A 66 7.04 -4.86 0.08
C PRO A 66 7.20 -5.17 -1.43
N LEU A 67 6.20 -4.85 -2.26
CA LEU A 67 6.30 -5.06 -3.71
C LEU A 67 7.26 -4.08 -4.40
N LEU A 68 7.35 -2.84 -3.90
CA LEU A 68 8.34 -1.85 -4.35
C LEU A 68 9.75 -2.25 -3.91
N GLU A 69 9.92 -2.69 -2.67
CA GLU A 69 11.21 -3.11 -2.11
C GLU A 69 11.73 -4.39 -2.77
N SER A 70 10.85 -5.35 -3.06
CA SER A 70 11.18 -6.55 -3.83
C SER A 70 11.36 -6.30 -5.34
N GLY A 71 11.12 -5.06 -5.80
CA GLY A 71 11.28 -4.67 -7.19
C GLY A 71 10.23 -5.25 -8.16
N LYS A 72 9.22 -5.97 -7.68
CA LYS A 72 8.11 -6.52 -8.47
C LYS A 72 7.13 -5.44 -8.93
N LEU A 73 7.12 -4.31 -8.24
CA LEU A 73 6.33 -3.13 -8.56
C LEU A 73 7.25 -1.91 -8.66
N GLN A 74 6.92 -0.99 -9.55
CA GLN A 74 7.68 0.24 -9.76
C GLN A 74 6.80 1.48 -9.78
N MET A 75 7.42 2.59 -9.41
CA MET A 75 6.87 3.93 -9.50
C MET A 75 7.09 4.52 -10.88
N THR A 76 6.04 5.07 -11.49
CA THR A 76 6.15 5.76 -12.78
C THR A 76 6.81 7.14 -12.70
N ILE A 77 6.72 7.82 -11.55
CA ILE A 77 7.38 9.12 -11.31
C ILE A 77 8.23 9.04 -10.03
N PRO A 78 9.38 8.33 -10.06
CA PRO A 78 10.20 8.10 -8.87
C PRO A 78 10.73 9.41 -8.23
N ASN A 79 10.96 10.44 -9.05
CA ASN A 79 11.42 11.76 -8.57
C ASN A 79 10.34 12.55 -7.80
N LYS A 80 9.06 12.17 -7.91
CA LYS A 80 7.94 12.83 -7.24
C LYS A 80 6.99 11.77 -6.66
N PRO A 81 7.39 11.06 -5.59
CA PRO A 81 6.62 9.93 -5.03
C PRO A 81 5.24 10.35 -4.49
N ASN A 82 5.09 11.63 -4.12
CA ASN A 82 3.84 12.21 -3.63
C ASN A 82 2.99 12.89 -4.73
N SER A 83 3.37 12.71 -6.01
CA SER A 83 2.61 13.27 -7.14
C SER A 83 1.19 12.71 -7.16
N LYS A 84 0.21 13.56 -7.46
CA LYS A 84 -1.19 13.13 -7.71
C LYS A 84 -1.30 12.23 -8.93
N ASN A 85 -0.36 12.36 -9.88
CA ASN A 85 -0.28 11.54 -11.08
C ASN A 85 0.62 10.30 -10.88
N GLN A 86 1.03 10.02 -9.65
CA GLN A 86 1.84 8.85 -9.34
C GLN A 86 1.05 7.57 -9.60
N LYS A 87 1.60 6.72 -10.47
CA LYS A 87 1.07 5.39 -10.77
C LYS A 87 2.08 4.30 -10.48
N TYR A 88 1.59 3.10 -10.28
CA TYR A 88 2.36 1.90 -10.04
C TYR A 88 2.20 0.94 -11.21
N ILE A 89 3.30 0.31 -11.61
CA ILE A 89 3.34 -0.69 -12.68
C ILE A 89 4.12 -1.91 -12.22
N ALA A 90 3.63 -3.11 -12.56
CA ALA A 90 4.31 -4.35 -12.28
C ALA A 90 5.50 -4.52 -13.24
N THR A 91 6.64 -4.93 -12.71
CA THR A 91 7.87 -5.18 -13.50
C THR A 91 7.99 -6.62 -13.94
N GLN A 92 7.38 -7.54 -13.19
CA GLN A 92 7.38 -8.98 -13.45
C GLN A 92 5.93 -9.40 -13.67
N ASN A 93 5.52 -9.48 -14.93
CA ASN A 93 4.34 -10.24 -15.34
C ASN A 93 4.80 -11.69 -15.53
N THR A 94 4.80 -12.48 -14.46
CA THR A 94 4.96 -13.94 -14.54
C THR A 94 3.65 -14.61 -14.20
#